data_AF-A0A0S8DTM7-F1
#
_entry.id   AF-A0A0S8DTM7-F1
#
_cell.length_a   1.000
_cell.length_b   1.000
_cell.length_c   1.000
_cell.angle_alpha   90.00
_cell.angle_beta   90.00
_cell.angle_gamma   90.00
#
_symmetry.space_group_name_H-M   'P 1'
#
loop_
_entity.id
_entity.type
_entity.pdbx_description
1 polymer ?
#
loop_
_entity_poly.entity_id
_entity_poly.type
_entity_poly.pdbx_seq_one_letter_code
_entity_poly.pdbx_strand_id
1 'polypeptide(L)'
;EHAHHLMKRYWKSHVSFSFPRLRPIHSSLSDIPDARYEMRDKNLVQMITALRLCFSDAGLVLSTREPAGLRDDLIRLGITKVSAGSKTNPGGYSGRGDAIEQFEVDDNRRASEVAAVIANQGFEPVWKDWDRAFLGNQDD
;
A
#
# COMPACT_ATOMS: atom_id res chain seq x y z
N GLU A 1 5.87 -10.79 -16.81
CA GLU A 1 7.27 -10.68 -17.27
C GLU A 1 8.26 -10.17 -16.21
N HIS A 2 8.25 -8.89 -15.79
CA HIS A 2 9.32 -8.36 -14.90
C HIS A 2 9.41 -9.08 -13.53
N ALA A 3 8.31 -9.16 -12.78
CA ALA A 3 8.32 -9.85 -11.48
C ALA A 3 8.70 -11.34 -11.61
N HIS A 4 8.15 -12.02 -12.62
CA HIS A 4 8.51 -13.42 -12.90
C HIS A 4 10.01 -13.59 -13.18
N HIS A 5 10.61 -12.69 -13.95
CA HIS A 5 12.06 -12.70 -14.19
C HIS A 5 12.85 -12.54 -12.87
N LEU A 6 12.49 -11.58 -12.02
CA LEU A 6 13.15 -11.36 -10.75
C LEU A 6 13.05 -12.57 -9.82
N MET A 7 11.84 -13.14 -9.68
CA MET A 7 11.61 -14.32 -8.84
C MET A 7 12.38 -15.54 -9.33
N LYS A 8 12.53 -15.71 -10.66
CA LYS A 8 13.29 -16.81 -11.26
C LYS A 8 14.81 -16.61 -11.17
N ARG A 9 15.30 -15.40 -11.44
CA ARG A 9 16.74 -15.10 -11.53
C ARG A 9 17.39 -14.82 -10.17
N TYR A 10 16.65 -14.21 -9.27
CA TYR A 10 17.08 -13.73 -7.96
C TYR A 10 16.17 -14.29 -6.86
N TRP A 11 16.08 -15.62 -6.77
CA TRP A 11 15.14 -16.35 -5.92
C TRP A 11 15.21 -16.04 -4.42
N LYS A 12 16.32 -15.48 -3.93
CA LYS A 12 16.45 -14.99 -2.54
C LYS A 12 15.89 -13.57 -2.32
N SER A 13 15.14 -13.02 -3.28
CA SER A 13 14.54 -11.69 -3.20
C SER A 13 13.06 -11.78 -2.90
N HIS A 14 12.56 -10.89 -2.05
CA HIS A 14 11.13 -10.71 -1.88
C HIS A 14 10.60 -9.67 -2.88
N VAL A 15 9.55 -10.02 -3.62
CA VAL A 15 8.93 -9.13 -4.60
C VAL A 15 7.60 -8.62 -4.05
N SER A 16 7.39 -7.31 -4.15
CA SER A 16 6.13 -6.67 -3.79
C SER A 16 5.62 -5.74 -4.87
N PHE A 17 4.31 -5.73 -5.09
CA PHE A 17 3.63 -4.78 -5.96
C PHE A 17 2.98 -3.68 -5.12
N SER A 18 3.14 -2.44 -5.57
CA SER A 18 2.44 -1.28 -5.00
C SER A 18 1.48 -0.72 -6.03
N PHE A 19 0.37 -0.16 -5.56
CA PHE A 19 -0.71 0.34 -6.41
C PHE A 19 -0.95 1.86 -6.28
N PRO A 20 0.07 2.72 -6.45
CA PRO A 20 -0.13 4.16 -6.33
C PRO A 20 -0.94 4.68 -7.52
N ARG A 21 -2.23 5.01 -7.31
CA ARG A 21 -2.97 5.82 -8.28
C ARG A 21 -2.39 7.24 -8.36
N LEU A 22 -2.52 7.84 -9.53
CA LEU A 22 -2.23 9.27 -9.71
C LEU A 22 -3.18 10.06 -8.82
N ARG A 23 -2.63 10.98 -8.05
CA ARG A 23 -3.37 11.91 -7.20
C ARG A 23 -2.87 13.32 -7.48
N PRO A 24 -3.75 14.33 -7.43
CA PRO A 24 -3.32 15.72 -7.52
C PRO A 24 -2.28 16.03 -6.44
N ILE A 25 -1.33 16.89 -6.78
CA ILE A 25 -0.35 17.42 -5.83
C ILE A 25 -0.98 18.57 -5.02
N HIS A 26 -1.92 19.31 -5.65
CA HIS A 26 -2.73 20.36 -5.03
C HIS A 26 -4.14 20.39 -5.65
N SER A 27 -5.08 21.02 -4.94
CA SER A 27 -6.47 21.25 -5.40
C SER A 27 -6.59 22.35 -6.47
N SER A 28 -5.64 22.44 -7.40
CA SER A 28 -5.80 23.31 -8.58
C SER A 28 -6.57 22.56 -9.67
N LEU A 29 -7.52 23.24 -10.32
CA LEU A 29 -8.34 22.66 -11.40
C LEU A 29 -7.49 22.17 -12.60
N SER A 30 -6.24 22.61 -12.69
CA SER A 30 -5.24 22.22 -13.69
C SER A 30 -4.50 20.91 -13.40
N ASP A 31 -4.62 20.35 -12.18
CA ASP A 31 -3.88 19.15 -11.75
C ASP A 31 -4.72 17.86 -11.84
N ILE A 32 -5.90 17.92 -12.45
CA ILE A 32 -6.74 16.73 -12.67
C ILE A 32 -6.05 15.85 -13.72
N PRO A 33 -5.72 14.58 -13.41
CA PRO A 33 -5.15 13.67 -14.40
C PRO A 33 -6.05 13.61 -15.63
N ASP A 34 -5.44 13.67 -16.82
CA ASP A 34 -6.18 13.49 -18.07
C ASP A 34 -7.04 12.22 -17.95
N ALA A 35 -8.33 12.32 -18.32
CA ALA A 35 -9.30 11.24 -18.17
C ALA A 35 -8.84 9.92 -18.84
N ARG A 36 -7.93 10.00 -19.83
CA ARG A 36 -7.29 8.82 -20.43
C ARG A 36 -6.45 7.99 -19.45
N TYR A 37 -5.97 8.59 -18.36
CA TYR A 37 -5.19 7.94 -17.31
C TYR A 37 -5.99 7.71 -16.02
N GLU A 38 -7.30 7.95 -16.05
CA GLU A 38 -8.16 7.71 -14.90
C GLU A 38 -8.24 6.22 -14.58
N MET A 39 -7.76 5.83 -13.40
CA MET A 39 -7.92 4.48 -12.88
C MET A 39 -9.09 4.45 -11.89
N ARG A 40 -10.22 3.89 -12.33
CA ARG A 40 -11.39 3.67 -11.47
C ARG A 40 -11.17 2.53 -10.49
N ASP A 41 -11.98 2.47 -9.44
CA ASP A 41 -11.87 1.43 -8.40
C ASP A 41 -11.98 0.01 -8.97
N LYS A 42 -12.85 -0.20 -9.97
CA LYS A 42 -12.96 -1.51 -10.64
C LYS A 42 -11.64 -1.94 -11.31
N ASN A 43 -10.88 -0.99 -11.85
CA ASN A 43 -9.60 -1.25 -12.50
C ASN A 43 -8.53 -1.62 -11.45
N LEU A 44 -8.54 -0.93 -10.30
CA LEU A 44 -7.68 -1.25 -9.18
C LEU A 44 -7.99 -2.65 -8.60
N VAL A 45 -9.27 -2.94 -8.34
CA VAL A 45 -9.75 -4.26 -7.89
C VAL A 45 -9.34 -5.35 -8.86
N GLN A 46 -9.56 -5.16 -10.16
CA GLN A 46 -9.17 -6.13 -11.19
C GLN A 46 -7.66 -6.41 -11.16
N MET A 47 -6.85 -5.36 -11.04
CA MET A 47 -5.39 -5.49 -11.02
C MET A 47 -4.88 -6.19 -9.75
N ILE A 48 -5.42 -5.84 -8.57
CA ILE A 48 -5.09 -6.49 -7.30
C ILE A 48 -5.42 -7.99 -7.38
N THR A 49 -6.63 -8.32 -7.82
CA THR A 49 -7.07 -9.71 -7.96
C THR A 49 -6.21 -10.48 -8.95
N ALA A 50 -5.92 -9.89 -10.13
CA ALA A 50 -5.08 -10.53 -11.13
C ALA A 50 -3.66 -10.81 -10.60
N LEU A 51 -3.03 -9.83 -9.94
CA LEU A 51 -1.69 -10.02 -9.39
C LEU A 51 -1.66 -10.99 -8.20
N ARG A 52 -2.69 -10.98 -7.35
CA ARG A 52 -2.83 -11.98 -6.27
C ARG A 52 -2.94 -13.39 -6.82
N LEU A 53 -3.68 -13.59 -7.92
CA LEU A 53 -3.81 -14.90 -8.57
C LEU A 53 -2.52 -15.33 -9.29
N CYS A 54 -1.85 -14.41 -9.99
CA CYS A 54 -0.64 -14.73 -10.75
C CYS A 54 0.64 -14.85 -9.91
N PHE A 55 0.69 -14.16 -8.76
CA PHE A 55 1.87 -14.07 -7.89
C PHE A 55 1.45 -14.24 -6.43
N SER A 56 1.05 -15.45 -6.05
CA SER A 56 0.54 -15.79 -4.72
C SER A 56 1.47 -15.40 -3.56
N ASP A 57 2.79 -15.44 -3.80
CA ASP A 57 3.79 -15.19 -2.75
C ASP A 57 4.27 -13.74 -2.73
N ALA A 58 3.83 -12.92 -3.68
CA ALA A 58 4.21 -11.52 -3.73
C ALA A 58 3.47 -10.70 -2.66
N GLY A 59 4.19 -9.76 -2.07
CA GLY A 59 3.59 -8.75 -1.21
C GLY A 59 2.74 -7.78 -2.03
N LEU A 60 1.56 -7.41 -1.53
CA LEU A 60 0.69 -6.41 -2.14
C LEU A 60 0.54 -5.24 -1.17
N VAL A 61 0.94 -4.04 -1.61
CA VAL A 61 1.03 -2.84 -0.78
C VAL A 61 -0.05 -1.84 -1.18
N LEU A 62 -0.88 -1.46 -0.20
CA LEU A 62 -1.89 -0.42 -0.34
C LEU A 62 -1.51 0.82 0.46
N SER A 63 -1.55 1.98 -0.19
CA SER A 63 -1.13 3.26 0.41
C SER A 63 -2.32 4.06 0.96
N THR A 64 -2.03 5.13 1.70
CA THR A 64 -3.03 6.10 2.17
C THR A 64 -3.55 7.04 1.07
N ARG A 65 -3.20 6.79 -0.20
CA ARG A 65 -3.77 7.46 -1.38
C ARG A 65 -5.17 6.96 -1.71
N GLU A 66 -5.62 5.90 -1.07
CA GLU A 66 -6.93 5.29 -1.33
C GLU A 66 -7.88 5.62 -0.18
N PRO A 67 -9.17 5.89 -0.48
CA PRO A 67 -10.13 6.28 0.54
C PRO A 67 -10.37 5.12 1.53
N ALA A 68 -10.66 5.45 2.78
CA ALA A 68 -10.81 4.50 3.87
C ALA A 68 -11.74 3.32 3.54
N GLY A 69 -12.94 3.58 3.01
CA GLY A 69 -13.91 2.53 2.67
C GLY A 69 -13.39 1.56 1.61
N LEU A 70 -12.80 2.07 0.53
CA LEU A 70 -12.20 1.23 -0.51
C LEU A 70 -11.06 0.38 0.06
N ARG A 71 -10.22 0.97 0.91
CA ARG A 71 -9.12 0.24 1.55
C ARG A 71 -9.61 -0.91 2.40
N ASP A 72 -10.66 -0.67 3.18
CA ASP A 72 -11.24 -1.67 4.07
C ASP A 72 -11.77 -2.88 3.25
N ASP A 73 -12.40 -2.62 2.10
CA ASP A 73 -12.85 -3.67 1.18
C ASP A 73 -11.68 -4.42 0.51
N LEU A 74 -10.64 -3.69 0.09
CA LEU A 74 -9.48 -4.24 -0.60
C LEU A 74 -8.62 -5.15 0.27
N ILE A 75 -8.63 -4.99 1.60
CA ILE A 75 -7.88 -5.87 2.53
C ILE A 75 -8.19 -7.35 2.26
N ARG A 76 -9.46 -7.69 2.01
CA ARG A 76 -9.90 -9.06 1.77
C ARG A 76 -9.45 -9.64 0.43
N LEU A 77 -8.98 -8.81 -0.50
CA LEU A 77 -8.52 -9.23 -1.83
C LEU A 77 -7.03 -9.59 -1.88
N GLY A 78 -6.42 -9.76 -0.70
CA GLY A 78 -5.04 -10.22 -0.58
C GLY A 78 -4.03 -9.09 -0.48
N ILE A 79 -4.41 -7.92 0.03
CA ILE A 79 -3.43 -6.91 0.44
C ILE A 79 -2.66 -7.46 1.66
N THR A 80 -1.32 -7.37 1.63
CA THR A 80 -0.47 -7.88 2.71
C THR A 80 0.22 -6.78 3.50
N LYS A 81 0.31 -5.56 2.94
CA LYS A 81 0.86 -4.39 3.62
C LYS A 81 0.00 -3.18 3.36
N VAL A 82 -0.26 -2.42 4.42
CA VAL A 82 -1.12 -1.24 4.38
C VAL A 82 -0.42 -0.10 5.11
N SER A 83 -0.32 1.07 4.48
CA SER A 83 0.21 2.28 5.13
C SER A 83 -0.84 2.91 6.05
N ALA A 84 -0.45 3.47 7.18
CA ALA A 84 -1.37 4.18 8.09
C ALA A 84 -0.66 5.35 8.79
N GLY A 85 -1.41 6.42 9.10
CA GLY A 85 -0.83 7.62 9.70
C GLY A 85 0.28 8.27 8.86
N SER A 86 0.16 8.21 7.53
CA SER A 86 1.14 8.78 6.60
C SER A 86 1.20 10.30 6.74
N LYS A 87 2.41 10.85 6.76
CA LYS A 87 2.66 12.27 6.51
C LYS A 87 3.47 12.39 5.22
N THR A 88 2.92 13.10 4.24
CA THR A 88 3.47 13.15 2.87
C THR A 88 4.37 14.36 2.63
N ASN A 89 4.56 15.21 3.64
CA ASN A 89 5.52 16.31 3.65
C ASN A 89 6.91 15.79 4.04
N PRO A 90 7.98 16.11 3.28
CA PRO A 90 9.35 15.91 3.73
C PRO A 90 9.58 16.53 5.12
N GLY A 91 9.91 15.71 6.12
CA GLY A 91 10.10 16.19 7.50
C GLY A 91 8.81 16.36 8.33
N GLY A 92 7.65 15.92 7.83
CA GLY A 92 6.36 16.03 8.54
C GLY A 92 6.29 15.31 9.89
N TYR A 93 7.12 14.29 10.11
CA TYR A 93 7.26 13.64 11.43
C TYR A 93 8.15 14.43 12.41
N SER A 94 8.95 15.37 11.91
CA SER A 94 9.92 16.17 12.68
C SER A 94 9.46 17.61 12.99
N GLY A 95 8.23 17.97 12.61
CA GLY A 95 7.63 19.27 12.96
C GLY A 95 8.11 20.47 12.16
N ARG A 96 8.89 20.28 11.08
CA ARG A 96 9.23 21.35 10.13
C ARG A 96 8.11 21.48 9.09
N GLY A 97 7.23 22.44 9.30
CA GLY A 97 5.91 22.54 8.65
C GLY A 97 5.86 23.13 7.24
N ASP A 98 6.98 23.38 6.56
CA ASP A 98 6.99 24.15 5.31
C ASP A 98 7.24 23.32 4.04
N ALA A 99 7.24 21.99 4.12
CA ALA A 99 7.48 21.15 2.96
C ALA A 99 6.17 20.78 2.25
N ILE A 100 6.16 20.95 0.92
CA ILE A 100 5.02 20.62 0.05
C ILE A 100 4.75 19.10 0.11
N GLU A 101 3.47 18.73 0.27
CA GLU A 101 3.03 17.33 0.24
C GLU A 101 3.28 16.71 -1.13
N GLN A 102 3.86 15.49 -1.16
CA GLN A 102 4.08 14.78 -2.42
C GLN A 102 2.76 14.34 -3.08
N PHE A 103 1.71 14.13 -2.29
CA PHE A 103 0.35 13.80 -2.72
C PHE A 103 -0.64 14.00 -1.55
N GLU A 104 -1.90 14.23 -1.89
CA GLU A 104 -3.00 14.30 -0.92
C GLU A 104 -3.31 12.92 -0.31
N VAL A 105 -3.45 12.89 1.02
CA VAL A 105 -3.81 11.70 1.80
C VAL A 105 -5.33 11.55 1.86
N ASP A 106 -5.85 10.42 1.35
CA ASP A 106 -7.29 10.12 1.28
C ASP A 106 -7.78 9.30 2.50
N ASP A 107 -6.84 8.75 3.28
CA ASP A 107 -7.15 8.08 4.54
C ASP A 107 -6.20 8.55 5.64
N ASN A 108 -6.75 9.40 6.49
CA ASN A 108 -6.08 10.07 7.61
C ASN A 108 -6.21 9.31 8.94
N ARG A 109 -6.76 8.08 8.93
CA ARG A 109 -6.90 7.26 10.13
C ARG A 109 -5.54 6.96 10.74
N ARG A 110 -5.49 6.94 12.08
CA ARG A 110 -4.30 6.54 12.83
C ARG A 110 -4.02 5.06 12.62
N ALA A 111 -2.77 4.69 12.85
CA ALA A 111 -2.31 3.31 12.75
C ALA A 111 -3.16 2.34 13.61
N SER A 112 -3.55 2.76 14.82
CA SER A 112 -4.41 1.98 15.72
C SER A 112 -5.82 1.72 15.16
N GLU A 113 -6.39 2.69 14.43
CA GLU A 113 -7.73 2.54 13.83
C GLU A 113 -7.68 1.56 12.66
N VAL A 114 -6.67 1.69 11.80
CA VAL A 114 -6.45 0.74 10.70
C VAL A 114 -6.20 -0.68 11.22
N ALA A 115 -5.42 -0.82 12.30
CA ALA A 115 -5.20 -2.13 12.94
C ALA A 115 -6.48 -2.74 13.52
N ALA A 116 -7.36 -1.91 14.12
CA ALA A 116 -8.65 -2.37 14.60
C ALA A 116 -9.55 -2.86 13.46
N VAL A 117 -9.55 -2.17 12.31
CA VAL A 117 -10.29 -2.63 11.12
C VAL A 117 -9.75 -3.97 10.64
N ILE A 118 -8.43 -4.14 10.53
CA ILE A 118 -7.80 -5.40 10.14
C ILE A 118 -8.23 -6.54 11.09
N ALA A 119 -8.16 -6.30 12.41
CA ALA A 119 -8.59 -7.25 13.43
C ALA A 119 -10.08 -7.61 13.32
N ASN A 120 -10.96 -6.62 13.16
CA ASN A 120 -12.40 -6.82 13.02
C ASN A 120 -12.77 -7.61 11.76
N GLN A 121 -11.90 -7.61 10.75
CA GLN A 121 -12.09 -8.41 9.54
C GLN A 121 -11.63 -9.87 9.68
N GLY A 122 -11.02 -10.24 10.81
CA GLY A 122 -10.51 -11.59 11.10
C GLY A 122 -9.03 -11.78 10.76
N PHE A 123 -8.27 -10.70 10.55
CA PHE A 123 -6.83 -10.74 10.27
C PHE A 123 -6.01 -10.29 11.48
N GLU A 124 -4.74 -10.68 11.52
CA GLU A 124 -3.80 -10.22 12.54
C GLU A 124 -3.00 -9.00 12.03
N PRO A 125 -3.09 -7.82 12.69
CA PRO A 125 -2.24 -6.69 12.37
C PRO A 125 -0.81 -6.91 12.89
N VAL A 126 0.15 -7.04 11.99
CA VAL A 126 1.57 -7.22 12.32
C VAL A 126 2.35 -5.92 12.07
N TRP A 127 3.08 -5.46 13.10
CA TRP A 127 3.88 -4.21 13.03
C TRP A 127 5.35 -4.43 12.70
N LYS A 128 5.87 -5.64 12.99
CA LYS A 128 7.29 -6.00 12.85
C LYS A 128 7.39 -7.38 12.20
N ASP A 129 7.14 -7.46 10.90
CA ASP A 129 7.31 -8.70 10.14
C ASP A 129 8.79 -9.11 9.97
N TRP A 130 9.72 -8.24 10.38
CA TRP A 130 11.16 -8.48 10.41
C TRP A 130 11.71 -8.82 11.82
N ASP A 131 10.86 -8.90 12.85
CA ASP A 131 11.35 -9.29 14.18
C ASP A 131 11.90 -10.72 14.12
N ARG A 132 13.02 -10.97 14.80
CA ARG A 132 13.66 -12.30 14.83
C ARG A 132 12.71 -13.37 15.34
N ALA A 133 11.74 -12.98 16.18
CA ALA A 133 10.68 -13.87 16.65
C ALA A 133 9.84 -14.49 15.50
N PHE A 134 9.77 -13.86 14.33
CA PHE A 134 9.02 -14.35 13.16
C PHE A 134 9.90 -14.96 12.05
N LEU A 135 11.22 -14.73 12.07
CA LEU A 135 12.13 -15.17 11.01
C LEU A 135 12.66 -16.60 11.20
N GLY A 136 12.33 -17.25 12.33
CA GLY A 136 12.88 -18.55 12.71
C GLY A 136 14.38 -18.46 12.99
N ASN A 137 14.91 -19.34 13.84
CA ASN A 137 16.36 -19.47 13.99
C ASN A 137 16.94 -19.95 12.65
N GLN A 138 17.42 -19.01 11.82
CA GLN A 138 18.43 -19.32 10.81
C GLN A 138 19.76 -19.46 11.55
N ASP A 139 19.89 -20.56 12.28
CA ASP A 139 21.18 -21.10 12.69
C ASP A 139 21.67 -21.95 11.51
N ASP A 140 22.42 -21.32 10.60
CA ASP A 140 23.42 -22.01 9.76
C ASP A 140 24.73 -22.12 10.55
#